data_AF-A0A2G9MS54-F1
#
_entry.id   AF-A0A2G9MS54-F1
#
_cell.length_a   1.000
_cell.length_b   1.000
_cell.length_c   1.000
_cell.angle_alpha   90.00
_cell.angle_beta   90.00
_cell.angle_gamma   90.00
#
_symmetry.space_group_name_H-M   'P 1'
#
loop_
_entity.id
_entity.type
_entity.pdbx_description
1 polymer ?
#
loop_
_entity_poly.entity_id
_entity_poly.type
_entity_poly.pdbx_seq_one_letter_code
_entity_poly.pdbx_strand_id
1 'polypeptide(L)'
;MATLRTVNIKDLELLLRIDKKLHGTQQSTFTPNMSGAPFEVSIDTYTDASMTTREIQGVLKAVEKSDFVFYPINTAMGFAVGFQIANPDTNEALLTFKESQLPRNYDFKRLSEYFMQPKNIERAKSLGISFVNDRSHYDY
;
A
#
# COMPACT_ATOMS: atom_id res chain seq x y z
N MET A 1 8.31 -17.51 -20.85
CA MET A 1 7.24 -18.21 -20.11
C MET A 1 7.31 -17.76 -18.67
N ALA A 2 6.39 -16.90 -18.23
CA ALA A 2 6.32 -16.47 -16.84
C ALA A 2 5.69 -17.60 -16.03
N THR A 3 6.44 -18.17 -15.09
CA THR A 3 5.90 -19.12 -14.12
C THR A 3 4.91 -18.34 -13.25
N LEU A 4 3.61 -18.59 -13.42
CA LEU A 4 2.58 -18.05 -12.53
C LEU A 4 2.92 -18.51 -11.12
N ARG A 5 3.39 -17.58 -10.27
CA ARG A 5 3.78 -17.89 -8.90
C ARG A 5 2.51 -17.98 -8.07
N THR A 6 2.36 -19.07 -7.34
CA THR A 6 1.13 -19.34 -6.59
C THR A 6 0.99 -18.34 -5.45
N VAL A 7 0.17 -17.30 -5.65
CA VAL A 7 -0.24 -16.39 -4.57
C VAL A 7 -1.00 -17.18 -3.52
N ASN A 8 -0.58 -17.07 -2.26
CA ASN A 8 -1.29 -17.71 -1.15
C ASN A 8 -2.63 -16.99 -0.91
N ILE A 9 -3.73 -17.67 -1.20
CA ILE A 9 -5.09 -17.13 -1.08
C ILE A 9 -5.38 -16.57 0.31
N LYS A 10 -4.89 -17.24 1.37
CA LYS A 10 -5.12 -16.76 2.76
C LYS A 10 -4.41 -15.45 3.06
N ASP A 11 -3.22 -15.26 2.49
CA ASP A 11 -2.46 -14.01 2.66
C ASP A 11 -3.14 -12.89 1.88
N LEU A 12 -3.64 -13.16 0.67
CA LEU A 12 -4.44 -12.22 -0.13
C LEU A 12 -5.73 -11.80 0.60
N GLU A 13 -6.50 -12.76 1.11
CA GLU A 13 -7.73 -12.49 1.88
C GLU A 13 -7.45 -11.64 3.12
N LEU A 14 -6.33 -11.88 3.80
CA LEU A 14 -5.90 -11.06 4.94
C LEU A 14 -5.65 -9.61 4.52
N LEU A 15 -4.86 -9.39 3.46
CA LEU A 15 -4.52 -8.05 2.97
C LEU A 15 -5.78 -7.28 2.56
N LEU A 16 -6.64 -7.87 1.74
CA LEU A 16 -7.88 -7.24 1.27
C LEU A 16 -8.87 -6.95 2.41
N ARG A 17 -8.94 -7.83 3.43
CA ARG A 17 -9.78 -7.60 4.62
C ARG A 17 -9.28 -6.40 5.44
N ILE A 18 -7.97 -6.26 5.58
CA ILE A 18 -7.37 -5.12 6.29
C ILE A 18 -7.55 -3.84 5.46
N ASP A 19 -7.36 -3.92 4.14
CA ASP A 19 -7.52 -2.77 3.25
C ASP A 19 -8.92 -2.17 3.36
N LYS A 20 -9.98 -2.99 3.24
CA LYS A 20 -11.38 -2.57 3.42
C LYS A 20 -11.68 -1.91 4.76
N LYS A 21 -10.87 -2.15 5.79
CA LYS A 21 -11.00 -1.54 7.12
C LYS A 21 -10.33 -0.17 7.16
N LEU A 22 -9.19 -0.01 6.49
CA LEU A 22 -8.31 1.17 6.60
C LEU A 22 -8.50 2.18 5.46
N HIS A 23 -8.99 1.70 4.32
CA HIS A 23 -9.02 2.38 3.06
C HIS A 23 -10.34 2.10 2.33
N GLY A 24 -10.82 3.10 1.60
CA GLY A 24 -11.97 2.97 0.72
C GLY A 24 -11.85 3.94 -0.44
N THR A 25 -12.20 3.50 -1.64
CA THR A 25 -12.23 4.39 -2.80
C THR A 25 -13.66 4.87 -3.01
N GLN A 26 -13.85 6.18 -2.99
CA GLN A 26 -15.11 6.80 -3.34
C GLN A 26 -15.05 7.24 -4.81
N GLN A 27 -15.93 6.68 -5.63
CA GLN A 27 -16.10 7.12 -7.01
C GLN A 27 -17.21 8.16 -7.08
N SER A 28 -16.90 9.30 -7.68
CA SER A 28 -17.84 10.40 -7.91
C SER A 28 -17.65 10.97 -9.30
N THR A 29 -18.73 11.39 -9.94
CA THR A 29 -18.69 12.11 -11.20
C THR A 29 -18.64 13.61 -10.92
N PHE A 30 -17.57 14.27 -11.33
CA PHE A 30 -17.47 15.73 -11.25
C PHE A 30 -17.71 16.34 -12.64
N THR A 31 -18.39 17.47 -12.69
CA THR A 31 -18.50 18.29 -13.91
C THR A 31 -17.77 19.60 -13.66
N PRO A 32 -16.64 19.88 -14.32
CA PRO A 32 -15.94 21.15 -14.14
C PRO A 32 -16.82 22.29 -14.65
N ASN A 33 -16.85 23.40 -13.92
CA ASN A 33 -17.60 24.61 -14.31
C ASN A 33 -17.16 25.18 -15.67
N MET A 34 -15.99 24.82 -16.19
CA MET A 34 -15.43 25.36 -17.43
C MET A 34 -15.50 24.44 -18.65
N SER A 35 -15.59 23.11 -18.50
CA SER A 35 -15.59 22.16 -19.64
C SER A 35 -16.95 21.52 -19.90
N GLY A 36 -17.89 21.56 -18.95
CA GLY A 36 -19.26 21.04 -19.09
C GLY A 36 -19.39 19.53 -19.23
N ALA A 37 -18.30 18.81 -19.51
CA ALA A 37 -18.29 17.36 -19.64
C ALA A 37 -18.04 16.70 -18.26
N PRO A 38 -18.92 15.80 -17.80
CA PRO A 38 -18.68 15.02 -16.61
C PRO A 38 -17.47 14.08 -16.82
N PHE A 39 -16.67 13.93 -15.77
CA PHE A 39 -15.58 12.95 -15.72
C PHE A 39 -15.62 12.23 -14.37
N GLU A 40 -15.18 10.97 -14.38
CA GLU A 40 -15.11 10.14 -13.18
C GLU A 40 -13.86 10.49 -12.38
N VAL A 41 -14.04 10.66 -11.08
CA VAL A 41 -12.98 10.86 -10.12
C VAL A 41 -13.08 9.77 -9.07
N SER A 42 -11.98 9.05 -8.88
CA SER A 42 -11.81 8.14 -7.75
C SER A 42 -11.01 8.87 -6.69
N ILE A 43 -11.59 9.01 -5.49
CA ILE A 43 -10.92 9.60 -4.33
C ILE A 43 -10.66 8.48 -3.34
N ASP A 44 -9.38 8.21 -3.12
CA ASP A 44 -8.94 7.31 -2.07
C ASP A 44 -9.12 7.98 -0.70
N THR A 45 -9.93 7.35 0.14
CA THR A 45 -10.28 7.80 1.48
C THR A 45 -9.68 6.84 2.49
N TYR A 46 -9.02 7.41 3.51
CA TYR A 46 -8.46 6.64 4.61
C TYR A 46 -9.35 6.80 5.82
N THR A 47 -9.67 5.70 6.49
CA THR A 47 -10.49 5.72 7.70
C THR A 47 -9.65 6.05 8.94
N ASP A 48 -10.30 6.42 10.04
CA ASP A 48 -9.63 6.61 11.33
C ASP A 48 -9.30 5.28 12.05
N ALA A 49 -9.55 4.14 11.40
CA ALA A 49 -9.26 2.83 11.98
C ALA A 49 -7.74 2.56 11.99
N SER A 50 -7.26 1.89 13.03
CA SER A 50 -5.87 1.43 13.12
C SER A 50 -5.77 -0.09 13.00
N MET A 51 -4.63 -0.55 12.51
CA MET A 51 -4.26 -1.96 12.59
C MET A 51 -3.96 -2.37 14.02
N THR A 52 -4.29 -3.61 14.34
CA THR A 52 -3.78 -4.26 15.55
C THR A 52 -2.37 -4.78 15.35
N THR A 53 -1.62 -5.01 16.44
CA THR A 53 -0.30 -5.65 16.39
C THR A 53 -0.32 -7.00 15.67
N ARG A 54 -1.39 -7.78 15.85
CA ARG A 54 -1.56 -9.08 15.18
C ARG A 54 -1.75 -8.91 13.66
N GLU A 55 -2.48 -7.88 13.24
CA GLU A 55 -2.71 -7.60 11.83
C GLU A 55 -1.42 -7.21 11.12
N ILE A 56 -0.65 -6.25 11.65
CA ILE A 56 0.63 -5.87 11.02
C ILE A 56 1.63 -7.03 11.01
N GLN A 57 1.69 -7.85 12.06
CA GLN A 57 2.53 -9.05 12.06
C GLN A 57 2.10 -10.06 10.98
N GLY A 58 0.79 -10.19 10.73
CA GLY A 58 0.26 -11.01 9.64
C GLY A 58 0.63 -10.46 8.27
N VAL A 59 0.51 -9.14 8.08
CA VAL A 59 0.90 -8.42 6.86
C VAL A 59 2.38 -8.62 6.55
N LEU A 60 3.26 -8.40 7.53
CA LEU A 60 4.71 -8.54 7.34
C LEU A 60 5.10 -9.99 7.01
N LYS A 61 4.47 -10.98 7.67
CA LYS A 61 4.65 -12.39 7.33
C LYS A 61 4.15 -12.72 5.92
N ALA A 62 3.07 -12.10 5.46
CA ALA A 62 2.58 -12.28 4.11
C ALA A 62 3.57 -11.73 3.08
N VAL A 63 4.17 -10.56 3.32
CA VAL A 63 5.22 -9.97 2.46
C VAL A 63 6.49 -10.84 2.40
N GLU A 64 6.87 -11.45 3.52
CA GLU A 64 8.04 -12.34 3.56
C GLU A 64 7.80 -13.69 2.87
N LYS A 65 6.61 -14.27 3.04
CA LYS A 65 6.26 -15.59 2.52
C LYS A 65 5.81 -15.56 1.06
N SER A 66 5.10 -14.51 0.68
CA SER A 66 4.59 -14.31 -0.66
C SER A 66 5.52 -13.37 -1.44
N ASP A 67 5.41 -13.35 -2.75
CA ASP A 67 6.21 -12.46 -3.60
C ASP A 67 5.67 -11.01 -3.64
N PHE A 68 4.85 -10.60 -2.68
CA PHE A 68 4.33 -9.23 -2.62
C PHE A 68 5.45 -8.20 -2.48
N VAL A 69 5.15 -7.00 -2.98
CA VAL A 69 6.04 -5.85 -2.93
C VAL A 69 5.51 -4.86 -1.92
N PHE A 70 6.32 -4.54 -0.91
CA PHE A 70 5.98 -3.59 0.14
C PHE A 70 6.82 -2.32 -0.03
N TYR A 71 6.21 -1.14 -0.05
CA TYR A 71 6.92 0.12 -0.24
C TYR A 71 6.20 1.31 0.40
N PRO A 72 6.95 2.36 0.79
CA PRO A 72 6.36 3.62 1.21
C PRO A 72 5.79 4.40 0.01
N ILE A 73 4.74 5.18 0.27
CA ILE A 73 4.09 6.05 -0.71
C ILE A 73 3.79 7.41 -0.07
N ASN A 74 3.50 8.40 -0.92
CA ASN A 74 2.84 9.62 -0.48
C ASN A 74 1.34 9.31 -0.46
N THR A 75 0.64 9.73 0.59
CA THR A 75 -0.82 9.66 0.57
C THR A 75 -1.40 10.48 -0.58
N ALA A 76 -2.65 10.23 -0.96
CA ALA A 76 -3.30 10.89 -2.12
C ALA A 76 -3.25 12.43 -2.10
N MET A 77 -2.98 13.05 -0.95
CA MET A 77 -2.82 14.51 -0.83
C MET A 77 -1.37 14.97 -0.58
N GLY A 78 -0.38 14.06 -0.61
CA GLY A 78 1.04 14.38 -0.40
C GLY A 78 1.44 14.62 1.06
N PHE A 79 0.51 14.94 1.95
CA PHE A 79 0.82 15.48 3.29
C PHE A 79 1.35 14.48 4.33
N ALA A 80 1.40 13.19 4.01
CA ALA A 80 1.76 12.17 4.97
C ALA A 80 2.32 10.91 4.30
N VAL A 81 3.22 10.25 5.03
CA VAL A 81 3.71 8.91 4.74
C VAL A 81 2.55 7.90 4.76
N GLY A 82 2.39 7.24 3.62
CA GLY A 82 1.62 6.03 3.46
C GLY A 82 2.51 4.83 3.14
N PHE A 83 1.86 3.68 3.08
CA PHE A 83 2.46 2.38 2.82
C PHE A 83 1.54 1.61 1.90
N GLN A 84 2.13 0.90 0.95
CA GLN A 84 1.40 0.10 -0.02
C GLN A 84 2.04 -1.27 -0.17
N ILE A 85 1.17 -2.28 -0.32
CA ILE A 85 1.55 -3.64 -0.68
C ILE A 85 0.90 -3.96 -2.02
N ALA A 86 1.70 -4.34 -3.00
CA ALA A 86 1.25 -4.64 -4.36
C ALA A 86 1.50 -6.10 -4.75
N ASN A 87 0.65 -6.61 -5.63
CA ASN A 87 0.85 -7.88 -6.30
C ASN A 87 1.93 -7.72 -7.39
N PRO A 88 3.03 -8.51 -7.39
CA PRO A 88 4.08 -8.41 -8.39
C PRO A 88 3.61 -8.79 -9.81
N ASP A 89 2.56 -9.58 -9.95
CA ASP A 89 2.12 -10.07 -11.26
C ASP A 89 1.15 -9.10 -11.93
N THR A 90 0.32 -8.40 -11.14
CA THR A 90 -0.73 -7.49 -11.65
C THR A 90 -0.43 -6.02 -11.38
N ASN A 91 0.56 -5.71 -10.55
CA ASN A 91 0.83 -4.37 -10.01
C ASN A 91 -0.37 -3.74 -9.27
N GLU A 92 -1.37 -4.54 -8.90
CA GLU A 92 -2.55 -4.06 -8.17
C GLU A 92 -2.21 -3.84 -6.70
N ALA A 93 -2.73 -2.73 -6.14
CA ALA A 93 -2.69 -2.46 -4.72
C ALA A 93 -3.55 -3.48 -3.96
N LEU A 94 -2.94 -4.21 -3.02
CA LEU A 94 -3.63 -5.18 -2.17
C LEU A 94 -3.95 -4.62 -0.78
N LEU A 95 -3.12 -3.71 -0.30
CA LEU A 95 -3.28 -3.04 0.98
C LEU A 95 -2.59 -1.68 0.95
N THR A 96 -3.34 -0.64 1.31
CA THR A 96 -2.83 0.73 1.45
C THR A 96 -3.19 1.28 2.84
N PHE A 97 -2.22 1.88 3.55
CA PHE A 97 -2.44 2.44 4.89
C PHE A 97 -1.49 3.60 5.21
N LYS A 98 -1.92 4.49 6.11
CA LYS A 98 -1.10 5.60 6.64
C LYS A 98 -0.23 5.15 7.79
N GLU A 99 0.87 5.85 8.04
CA GLU A 99 1.68 5.64 9.24
C GLU A 99 0.85 5.82 10.52
N SER A 100 -0.10 6.75 10.56
CA SER A 100 -1.00 6.98 11.71
C SER A 100 -1.94 5.79 12.01
N GLN A 101 -2.12 4.87 11.06
CA GLN A 101 -2.94 3.66 11.22
C GLN A 101 -2.12 2.48 11.75
N LEU A 102 -0.82 2.66 12.03
CA LEU A 102 0.04 1.64 12.62
C LEU A 102 -0.19 1.50 14.14
N PRO A 103 0.06 0.31 14.70
CA PRO A 103 0.17 0.16 16.14
C PRO A 103 1.33 1.01 16.69
N ARG A 104 1.22 1.49 17.93
CA ARG A 104 2.20 2.42 18.57
C ARG A 104 3.67 2.01 18.52
N ASN A 105 3.94 0.73 18.36
CA ASN A 105 5.27 0.13 18.33
C ASN A 105 5.81 -0.09 16.90
N TYR A 106 5.11 0.39 15.87
CA TYR A 106 5.53 0.38 14.48
C TYR A 106 5.57 1.82 13.96
N ASP A 107 6.64 2.14 13.25
CA ASP A 107 6.90 3.42 12.61
C ASP A 107 7.60 3.19 11.27
N PHE A 108 7.84 4.26 10.51
CA PHE A 108 8.58 4.20 9.25
C PHE A 108 9.92 3.47 9.36
N LYS A 109 10.69 3.75 10.42
CA LYS A 109 12.01 3.16 10.62
C LYS A 109 11.92 1.64 10.77
N ARG A 110 10.99 1.14 11.59
CA ARG A 110 10.78 -0.29 11.79
C ARG A 110 10.28 -0.98 10.54
N LEU A 111 9.40 -0.32 9.76
CA LEU A 111 8.92 -0.89 8.50
C LEU A 111 9.99 -0.86 7.40
N SER A 112 10.97 0.04 7.47
CA SER A 112 12.11 0.07 6.54
C SER A 112 12.93 -1.21 6.54
N GLU A 113 12.97 -1.93 7.67
CA GLU A 113 13.61 -3.24 7.76
C GLU A 113 12.99 -4.30 6.85
N TYR A 114 11.76 -4.07 6.38
CA TYR A 114 11.02 -4.97 5.48
C TYR A 114 11.05 -4.47 4.04
N PHE A 115 10.72 -3.20 3.80
CA PHE A 115 10.71 -2.70 2.42
C PHE A 115 12.12 -2.49 1.84
N MET A 116 13.15 -2.30 2.67
CA MET A 116 14.55 -2.20 2.21
C MET A 116 15.25 -3.56 2.06
N GLN A 117 14.55 -4.68 2.27
CA GLN A 117 15.16 -5.99 2.06
C GLN A 117 15.57 -6.14 0.58
N PRO A 118 16.75 -6.71 0.28
CA PRO A 118 17.22 -6.86 -1.11
C PRO A 118 16.20 -7.53 -2.03
N LYS A 119 15.53 -8.59 -1.54
CA LYS A 119 14.47 -9.30 -2.28
C LYS A 119 13.29 -8.39 -2.63
N ASN A 120 12.84 -7.56 -1.69
CA ASN A 120 11.74 -6.64 -1.92
C ASN A 120 12.12 -5.54 -2.92
N ILE A 121 13.35 -5.00 -2.82
CA ILE A 121 13.88 -4.01 -3.76
C ILE A 121 13.97 -4.59 -5.18
N GLU A 122 14.44 -5.83 -5.33
CA GLU A 122 14.50 -6.49 -6.65
C GLU A 122 13.11 -6.67 -7.26
N ARG A 123 12.13 -7.10 -6.46
CA ARG A 123 10.73 -7.21 -6.91
C ARG A 123 10.16 -5.85 -7.30
N ALA A 124 10.35 -4.82 -6.47
CA ALA A 124 9.90 -3.46 -6.76
C ALA A 124 10.47 -2.91 -8.07
N LYS A 125 11.77 -3.14 -8.33
CA LYS A 125 12.41 -2.76 -9.60
C LYS A 125 11.75 -3.41 -10.81
N SER A 126 11.32 -4.67 -10.70
CA SER A 126 10.62 -5.35 -11.80
C SER A 126 9.23 -4.74 -12.11
N LEU A 127 8.65 -4.03 -11.15
CA LEU A 127 7.40 -3.27 -11.29
C LEU A 127 7.60 -1.81 -11.70
N GLY A 128 8.85 -1.37 -11.89
CA GLY A 128 9.16 0.05 -12.11
C GLY A 128 8.96 0.94 -10.88
N ILE A 129 8.87 0.35 -9.68
CA ILE A 129 8.71 1.07 -8.42
C ILE A 129 10.09 1.37 -7.83
N SER A 130 10.33 2.65 -7.51
CA SER A 130 11.52 3.11 -6.81
C SER A 130 11.14 3.84 -5.53
N PHE A 131 11.83 3.54 -4.44
CA PHE A 131 11.64 4.18 -3.14
C PHE A 131 12.97 4.30 -2.39
N VAL A 132 13.03 5.23 -1.44
CA VAL A 132 14.18 5.53 -0.57
C VAL A 132 13.83 5.38 0.91
N ASN A 133 14.83 5.06 1.73
CA ASN A 133 14.71 5.05 3.19
C ASN A 133 14.93 6.45 3.78
N ASP A 134 14.08 7.39 3.38
CA ASP A 134 14.07 8.74 3.92
C ASP A 134 12.61 9.21 4.03
N ARG A 135 12.13 9.29 5.27
CA ARG A 135 10.75 9.68 5.58
C ARG A 135 10.37 11.02 4.97
N SER A 136 11.31 11.97 4.91
CA SER A 136 11.03 13.33 4.41
C SER A 136 10.68 13.39 2.93
N HIS A 137 10.99 12.32 2.17
CA HIS A 137 10.57 12.23 0.78
C HIS A 137 9.06 11.95 0.62
N TYR A 138 8.38 11.59 1.71
CA TYR A 138 6.97 11.18 1.70
C TYR A 138 6.04 12.05 2.56
N ASP A 139 6.61 12.97 3.33
CA ASP A 139 5.87 13.97 4.11
C ASP A 139 6.02 15.33 3.41
N TYR A 140 4.92 15.93 2.94
CA TYR A 140 4.88 17.28 2.35
C TYR A 140 4.05 18.27 3.16
#